data_AF-A0A0E4BQW5-F1
#
_entry.id   AF-A0A0E4BQW5-F1
#
_cell.length_a   1.000
_cell.length_b   1.000
_cell.length_c   1.000
_cell.angle_alpha   90.00
_cell.angle_beta   90.00
_cell.angle_gamma   90.00
#
_symmetry.space_group_name_H-M   'P 1'
#
loop_
_entity.id
_entity.type
_entity.pdbx_description
1 polymer ?
#
loop_
_entity_poly.entity_id
_entity_poly.type
_entity_poly.pdbx_seq_one_letter_code
_entity_poly.pdbx_strand_id
1 'polypeptide(L)'
;MIKPTDAQRAKFDELKAASDKASEALRLACPTDVPTTAVGRMEFMEKRMEAMVQSVKTMRPAFEAFYATLSDEQKSRLDSPSDRGRFWRHLW
;
A
#
# COMPACT_ATOMS: atom_id res chain seq x y z
N MET A 1 13.59 -4.40 -7.75
CA MET A 1 13.25 -2.98 -7.97
C MET A 1 13.09 -2.77 -9.47
N ILE A 2 11.90 -2.31 -9.91
CA ILE A 2 11.68 -1.95 -11.31
C ILE A 2 12.21 -0.52 -11.52
N LYS A 3 12.87 -0.26 -12.65
CA LYS A 3 13.32 1.09 -13.03
C LYS A 3 12.31 1.64 -14.05
N PRO A 4 11.50 2.66 -13.69
CA PRO A 4 10.57 3.29 -14.64
C PRO A 4 11.33 3.99 -15.77
N THR A 5 10.78 3.94 -16.98
CA THR A 5 11.25 4.76 -18.11
C THR A 5 10.69 6.18 -18.03
N ASP A 6 11.18 7.10 -18.86
CA ASP A 6 10.66 8.46 -18.91
C ASP A 6 9.18 8.52 -19.31
N ALA A 7 8.74 7.63 -20.21
CA ALA A 7 7.34 7.50 -20.59
C ALA A 7 6.44 6.98 -19.44
N GLN A 8 7.01 6.26 -18.46
CA GLN A 8 6.29 5.71 -17.31
C GLN A 8 6.32 6.65 -16.10
N ARG A 9 7.18 7.67 -16.11
CA ARG A 9 7.46 8.54 -14.96
C ARG A 9 6.21 9.27 -14.46
N ALA A 10 5.39 9.80 -15.36
CA ALA A 10 4.16 10.48 -14.97
C ALA A 10 3.21 9.58 -14.17
N LYS A 11 2.98 8.34 -14.61
CA LYS A 11 2.14 7.38 -13.88
C LYS A 11 2.79 6.87 -12.60
N PHE A 12 4.11 6.77 -12.57
CA PHE A 12 4.84 6.48 -11.34
C PHE A 12 4.69 7.60 -10.30
N ASP A 13 4.75 8.86 -10.72
CA ASP A 13 4.57 10.02 -9.83
C ASP A 13 3.14 10.11 -9.29
N GLU A 14 2.12 9.78 -10.11
CA GLU A 14 0.74 9.64 -9.65
C GLU A 14 0.61 8.55 -8.56
N LEU A 15 1.22 7.37 -8.77
CA LEU A 15 1.27 6.31 -7.77
C LEU A 15 1.98 6.79 -6.49
N LYS A 16 3.10 7.49 -6.62
CA LYS A 16 3.81 8.08 -5.47
C LYS A 16 2.92 9.03 -4.68
N ALA A 17 2.22 9.95 -5.35
CA ALA A 17 1.32 10.89 -4.70
C ALA A 17 0.16 10.17 -3.98
N ALA A 18 -0.40 9.12 -4.60
CA ALA A 18 -1.42 8.29 -3.97
C ALA A 18 -0.90 7.55 -2.72
N SER A 19 0.34 7.04 -2.78
CA SER A 19 1.01 6.44 -1.62
C SER A 19 1.26 7.44 -0.50
N ASP A 20 1.73 8.64 -0.82
CA ASP A 20 1.98 9.71 0.16
C ASP A 20 0.65 10.11 0.85
N LYS A 21 -0.44 10.25 0.09
CA LYS A 21 -1.79 10.52 0.64
C LYS A 21 -2.30 9.38 1.54
N ALA A 22 -2.12 8.12 1.12
CA ALA A 22 -2.52 6.96 1.91
C ALA A 22 -1.71 6.86 3.21
N SER A 23 -0.40 7.12 3.16
CA SER A 23 0.46 7.13 4.35
C SER A 23 0.02 8.20 5.35
N GLU A 24 -0.31 9.40 4.87
CA GLU A 24 -0.80 10.48 5.73
C GLU A 24 -2.15 10.13 6.38
N ALA A 25 -3.10 9.54 5.62
CA ALA A 25 -4.37 9.09 6.17
C ALA A 25 -4.19 8.03 7.29
N LEU A 26 -3.27 7.09 7.10
CA LEU A 26 -2.93 6.11 8.14
C LEU A 26 -2.29 6.76 9.37
N ARG A 27 -1.40 7.73 9.16
CA ARG A 27 -0.75 8.47 10.24
C ARG A 27 -1.77 9.20 11.10
N LEU A 28 -2.75 9.85 10.47
CA LEU A 28 -3.84 10.56 11.14
C LEU A 28 -4.80 9.63 11.89
N ALA A 29 -4.89 8.36 11.48
CA ALA A 29 -5.68 7.34 12.15
C ALA A 29 -4.96 6.65 13.33
N CYS A 30 -3.69 7.00 13.60
CA CYS A 30 -3.01 6.54 14.81
C CYS A 30 -3.59 7.24 16.06
N PRO A 31 -3.71 6.54 17.19
CA PRO A 31 -4.29 7.13 18.39
C PRO A 31 -3.30 8.13 18.99
N THR A 32 -3.79 9.30 19.42
CA THR A 32 -3.00 10.21 20.27
C THR A 32 -2.99 9.73 21.72
N ASP A 33 -4.11 9.15 22.16
CA ASP A 33 -4.29 8.54 23.47
C ASP A 33 -4.87 7.12 23.33
N VAL A 34 -4.38 6.18 24.14
CA VAL A 34 -4.84 4.79 24.12
C VAL A 34 -6.11 4.64 24.98
N PRO A 35 -7.24 4.19 24.42
CA PRO A 35 -8.46 4.00 25.20
C PRO A 35 -8.29 2.97 26.34
N THR A 36 -8.72 3.33 27.55
CA THR A 36 -8.60 2.47 28.74
C THR A 36 -9.71 1.42 28.84
N THR A 37 -10.87 1.66 28.22
CA THR A 37 -12.02 0.74 28.21
C THR A 37 -11.95 -0.23 27.04
N ALA A 38 -12.53 -1.43 27.20
CA ALA A 38 -12.60 -2.41 26.11
C ALA A 38 -13.38 -1.87 24.90
N VAL A 39 -14.51 -1.19 25.14
CA VAL A 39 -15.34 -0.59 24.09
C VAL A 39 -14.56 0.49 23.33
N GLY A 40 -13.90 1.41 24.03
CA GLY A 40 -13.10 2.45 23.38
C GLY A 40 -11.96 1.89 22.52
N ARG A 41 -11.34 0.78 22.93
CA ARG A 41 -10.33 0.11 22.10
C ARG A 41 -10.92 -0.47 20.81
N MET A 42 -12.14 -1.02 20.85
CA MET A 42 -12.81 -1.54 19.66
C MET A 42 -13.19 -0.43 18.69
N GLU A 43 -13.78 0.66 19.17
CA GLU A 43 -14.11 1.84 18.34
C GLU A 43 -12.87 2.43 17.66
N PHE A 44 -11.73 2.43 18.37
CA PHE A 44 -10.46 2.86 17.79
C PHE A 44 -9.95 1.90 16.72
N MET A 45 -10.04 0.58 16.95
CA MET A 45 -9.67 -0.42 15.95
C MET A 45 -10.53 -0.33 14.68
N GLU A 46 -11.83 -0.07 14.84
CA GLU A 46 -12.75 0.14 13.72
C GLU A 46 -12.28 1.32 12.85
N LYS A 47 -12.06 2.50 13.44
CA LYS A 47 -11.55 3.69 12.74
C LYS A 47 -10.21 3.42 12.04
N ARG A 48 -9.31 2.69 12.69
CA ARG A 48 -8.03 2.31 12.10
C ARG A 48 -8.21 1.39 10.89
N MET A 49 -9.13 0.44 10.96
CA MET A 49 -9.46 -0.45 9.82
C MET A 49 -10.09 0.30 8.67
N GLU A 50 -11.01 1.24 8.94
CA GLU A 50 -11.59 2.10 7.91
C GLU A 50 -10.50 2.89 7.18
N ALA A 51 -9.56 3.50 7.91
CA ALA A 51 -8.44 4.23 7.32
C ALA A 51 -7.55 3.32 6.44
N MET A 52 -7.31 2.07 6.86
CA MET A 52 -6.59 1.08 6.05
C MET A 52 -7.32 0.76 4.75
N VAL A 53 -8.63 0.52 4.81
CA VAL A 53 -9.45 0.26 3.61
C VAL A 53 -9.44 1.46 2.66
N GLN A 54 -9.58 2.68 3.18
CA GLN A 54 -9.53 3.89 2.35
C GLN A 54 -8.16 4.12 1.73
N SER A 55 -7.09 3.78 2.43
CA SER A 55 -5.72 3.85 1.92
C SER A 55 -5.52 2.91 0.73
N VAL A 56 -6.00 1.66 0.82
CA VAL A 56 -5.97 0.72 -0.30
C VAL A 56 -6.81 1.22 -1.48
N LYS A 57 -8.02 1.74 -1.22
CA LYS A 57 -8.88 2.33 -2.26
C LYS A 57 -8.22 3.52 -2.97
N THR A 58 -7.41 4.30 -2.25
CA THR A 58 -6.67 5.44 -2.81
C THR A 58 -5.52 4.97 -3.71
N MET A 59 -4.76 3.96 -3.28
CA MET A 59 -3.60 3.49 -4.03
C MET A 59 -3.95 2.63 -5.24
N ARG A 60 -4.99 1.78 -5.14
CA ARG A 60 -5.33 0.78 -6.17
C ARG A 60 -5.47 1.35 -7.59
N PRO A 61 -6.26 2.40 -7.87
CA PRO A 61 -6.41 2.92 -9.23
C PRO A 61 -5.10 3.50 -9.79
N ALA A 62 -4.30 4.18 -8.96
CA ALA A 62 -3.01 4.71 -9.39
C ALA A 62 -2.00 3.59 -9.67
N PHE A 63 -2.03 2.52 -8.87
CA PHE A 63 -1.22 1.33 -9.08
C PHE A 63 -1.59 0.62 -10.39
N GLU A 64 -2.88 0.38 -10.63
CA GLU A 64 -3.38 -0.24 -11.86
C GLU A 64 -2.98 0.58 -13.10
N ALA A 65 -3.13 1.90 -13.04
CA ALA A 65 -2.73 2.80 -14.11
C ALA A 65 -1.23 2.74 -14.41
N PHE A 66 -0.39 2.73 -13.37
CA PHE A 66 1.06 2.58 -13.53
C PHE A 66 1.43 1.19 -14.05
N TYR A 67 0.86 0.12 -13.48
CA TYR A 67 1.11 -1.26 -13.88
C TYR A 67 0.76 -1.51 -15.35
N ALA A 68 -0.29 -0.87 -15.86
CA ALA A 68 -0.66 -0.93 -17.28
C ALA A 68 0.41 -0.35 -18.22
N THR A 69 1.27 0.56 -17.75
CA THR A 69 2.38 1.13 -18.55
C THR A 69 3.62 0.25 -18.60
N LEU A 70 3.70 -0.78 -17.74
CA LEU A 70 4.89 -1.61 -17.60
C LEU A 70 5.04 -2.61 -18.73
N SER A 71 6.29 -2.88 -19.12
CA SER A 71 6.62 -4.01 -19.98
C SER A 71 6.44 -5.33 -19.22
N ASP A 72 6.33 -6.44 -19.97
CA ASP A 72 6.17 -7.76 -19.36
C ASP A 72 7.34 -8.15 -18.45
N GLU A 73 8.57 -7.73 -18.80
CA GLU A 73 9.73 -7.95 -17.94
C GLU A 73 9.66 -7.13 -16.64
N GLN A 74 9.18 -5.87 -16.71
CA GLN A 74 8.98 -5.06 -15.51
C GLN A 74 7.87 -5.66 -14.62
N LYS A 75 6.76 -6.13 -15.21
CA LYS A 75 5.68 -6.80 -14.49
C LYS A 75 6.17 -8.07 -13.81
N SER A 76 6.88 -8.95 -14.54
CA SER A 76 7.47 -10.18 -14.00
C SER A 76 8.36 -9.93 -12.78
N ARG A 77 9.22 -8.90 -12.84
CA ARG A 77 10.07 -8.50 -11.70
C ARG A 77 9.25 -7.97 -10.52
N LEU A 78 8.17 -7.23 -10.77
CA LEU A 78 7.30 -6.66 -9.74
C LEU A 78 6.46 -7.74 -9.04
N ASP A 79 5.94 -8.71 -9.79
CA ASP A 79 5.09 -9.80 -9.29
C ASP A 79 5.90 -10.93 -8.64
N SER A 80 7.22 -10.96 -8.84
CA SER A 80 8.09 -11.96 -8.24
C SER A 80 8.01 -11.90 -6.69
N PRO A 81 7.91 -13.06 -6.01
CA PRO A 81 7.92 -13.09 -4.55
C PRO A 81 9.20 -12.45 -4.03
N SER A 82 9.07 -11.43 -3.15
CA SER A 82 10.23 -10.96 -2.38
C SER A 82 10.82 -12.12 -1.57
N ASP A 83 12.13 -12.10 -1.27
CA ASP A 83 12.81 -13.15 -0.50
C ASP A 83 12.13 -13.49 0.84
N ARG A 84 11.29 -12.57 1.38
CA ARG A 84 10.46 -12.81 2.57
C ARG A 84 9.38 -13.88 2.39
N GLY A 85 8.98 -14.22 1.17
CA GLY A 85 8.04 -15.31 0.86
C GLY A 85 8.70 -16.70 0.82
N ARG A 86 10.03 -16.76 0.71
CA ARG A 86 10.79 -18.01 0.70
C ARG A 86 10.77 -18.69 2.07
N PHE A 87 10.78 -17.90 3.15
CA PHE A 87 10.62 -18.38 4.52
C PHE A 87 9.36 -19.26 4.68
N TRP A 88 8.21 -18.79 4.19
CA TRP A 88 6.94 -19.52 4.31
C TRP A 88 6.86 -20.76 3.42
N ARG A 89 7.58 -20.82 2.29
CA ARG A 89 7.64 -22.00 1.40
C ARG A 89 8.50 -23.15 1.92
N HIS A 90 9.41 -22.89 2.85
CA HIS A 90 10.28 -23.92 3.44
C HIS A 90 9.75 -24.47 4.77
N LEU A 91 8.64 -23.92 5.27
CA LEU A 91 7.98 -24.29 6.51
C LEU A 91 6.77 -25.23 6.31
N TRP A 92 6.55 -25.68 5.07
CA TRP A 92 5.53 -26.66 4.67
C TRP A 92 6.12 -27.67 3.70
#